data_AF-A0A2D9T313-F1
#
_entry.id   AF-A0A2D9T313-F1
#
_cell.length_a   1.000
_cell.length_b   1.000
_cell.length_c   1.000
_cell.angle_alpha   90.00
_cell.angle_beta   90.00
_cell.angle_gamma   90.00
#
_symmetry.space_group_name_H-M   'P 1'
#
loop_
_entity.id
_entity.type
_entity.pdbx_description
1 polymer ?
#
loop_
_entity_poly.entity_id
_entity_poly.type
_entity_poly.pdbx_seq_one_letter_code
_entity_poly.pdbx_strand_id
1 'polypeptide(L)'
;MRTLAVLGLIGFASVAYADAVTTPDCVSVRKSADYRGYGYTHAIHVTNSCDEAIRCTASADSAPDPIRFEVRAGQAVDKTLKIGAPGSSFELTLRCEKR
;
A
#
# COMPACT_ATOMS: atom_id res chain seq x y z
N MET A 1 -17.79 -6.35 54.97
CA MET A 1 -17.89 -6.59 53.52
C MET A 1 -17.19 -5.46 52.79
N ARG A 2 -15.99 -5.70 52.24
CA ARG A 2 -15.21 -4.72 51.46
C ARG A 2 -15.10 -5.26 50.04
N THR A 3 -15.92 -4.75 49.14
CA THR A 3 -15.88 -5.14 47.72
C THR A 3 -14.85 -4.26 47.03
N LEU A 4 -13.72 -4.85 46.62
CA LEU A 4 -12.73 -4.19 45.76
C LEU A 4 -13.25 -4.21 44.32
N ALA A 5 -13.52 -3.03 43.76
CA ALA A 5 -13.82 -2.90 42.34
C ALA A 5 -12.51 -2.90 41.55
N VAL A 6 -12.24 -3.98 40.82
CA VAL A 6 -11.14 -4.06 39.86
C VAL A 6 -11.60 -3.39 38.57
N LEU A 7 -11.12 -2.17 38.31
CA LEU A 7 -11.26 -1.53 37.01
C LEU A 7 -10.38 -2.27 36.00
N GLY A 8 -11.01 -3.05 35.12
CA GLY A 8 -10.34 -3.71 33.99
C GLY A 8 -9.98 -2.70 32.90
N LEU A 9 -8.68 -2.44 32.75
CA LEU A 9 -8.11 -1.79 31.57
C LEU A 9 -8.13 -2.79 30.40
N ILE A 10 -9.13 -2.71 29.54
CA ILE A 10 -9.12 -3.41 28.25
C ILE A 10 -8.25 -2.58 27.31
N GLY A 11 -6.99 -2.98 27.15
CA GLY A 11 -6.09 -2.41 26.16
C GLY A 11 -6.50 -2.85 24.76
N PHE A 12 -6.89 -1.90 23.91
CA PHE A 12 -7.09 -2.13 22.48
C PHE A 12 -5.71 -2.33 21.83
N ALA A 13 -5.39 -3.57 21.46
CA ALA A 13 -4.24 -3.85 20.60
C ALA A 13 -4.62 -3.47 19.16
N SER A 14 -4.01 -2.41 18.62
CA SER A 14 -4.13 -2.07 17.21
C SER A 14 -3.45 -3.15 16.37
N VAL A 15 -4.23 -3.87 15.56
CA VAL A 15 -3.67 -4.76 14.54
C VAL A 15 -3.15 -3.87 13.43
N ALA A 16 -1.83 -3.67 13.39
CA ALA A 16 -1.18 -3.11 12.22
C ALA A 16 -1.14 -4.21 11.15
N TYR A 17 -1.97 -4.10 10.12
CA TYR A 17 -1.79 -4.92 8.93
C TYR A 17 -0.62 -4.32 8.13
N ALA A 18 0.30 -5.19 7.73
CA ALA A 18 1.52 -4.79 7.03
C ALA A 18 1.32 -4.88 5.51
N ASP A 19 2.12 -4.11 4.77
CA ASP A 19 2.18 -4.19 3.32
C ASP A 19 2.52 -5.63 2.86
N ALA A 20 1.78 -6.14 1.86
CA ALA A 20 2.02 -7.42 1.21
C ALA A 20 2.64 -7.19 -0.17
N VAL A 21 3.95 -6.97 -0.20
CA VAL A 21 4.69 -6.62 -1.42
C VAL A 21 5.60 -7.79 -1.85
N THR A 22 5.45 -8.25 -3.08
CA THR A 22 6.30 -9.27 -3.70
C THR A 22 6.78 -8.74 -5.05
N THR A 23 8.07 -8.45 -5.16
CA THR A 23 8.69 -7.90 -6.38
C THR A 23 10.06 -8.54 -6.62
N PRO A 24 10.56 -8.57 -7.87
CA PRO A 24 11.97 -8.87 -8.14
C PRO A 24 12.90 -7.87 -7.44
N ASP A 25 14.13 -8.27 -7.12
CA ASP A 25 15.11 -7.42 -6.42
C ASP A 25 15.48 -6.14 -7.19
N CYS A 26 15.36 -6.16 -8.51
CA CYS A 26 15.60 -5.02 -9.40
C CYS A 26 14.42 -4.03 -9.47
N VAL A 27 13.35 -4.24 -8.71
CA VAL A 27 12.17 -3.38 -8.67
C VAL A 27 12.11 -2.65 -7.34
N SER A 28 11.94 -1.32 -7.38
CA SER A 28 11.71 -0.51 -6.19
C SER A 28 10.32 0.11 -6.21
N VAL A 29 9.72 0.24 -5.03
CA VAL A 29 8.35 0.71 -4.85
C VAL A 29 8.32 1.73 -3.72
N ARG A 30 7.72 2.88 -3.98
CA ARG A 30 7.48 3.92 -2.97
C ARG A 30 6.00 4.27 -2.93
N LYS A 31 5.44 4.37 -1.72
CA LYS A 31 4.07 4.82 -1.48
C LYS A 31 4.04 6.34 -1.32
N SER A 32 2.96 6.97 -1.77
CA SER A 32 2.62 8.35 -1.42
C SER A 32 1.14 8.49 -1.09
N ALA A 33 0.86 9.42 -0.19
CA ALA A 33 -0.48 9.82 0.20
C ALA A 33 -0.54 11.35 0.22
N ASP A 34 -0.76 11.94 -0.95
CA ASP A 34 -0.71 13.40 -1.09
C ASP A 34 -2.10 13.99 -0.76
N TYR A 35 -2.15 14.91 0.19
CA TYR A 35 -3.40 15.60 0.53
C TYR A 35 -3.80 16.57 -0.59
N ARG A 36 -5.00 16.39 -1.16
CA ARG A 36 -5.56 17.25 -2.20
C ARG A 36 -7.05 17.47 -1.99
N GLY A 37 -7.44 18.73 -1.84
CA GLY A 37 -8.84 19.10 -1.56
C GLY A 37 -9.27 18.61 -0.17
N TYR A 38 -10.18 17.64 -0.12
CA TYR A 38 -10.77 17.10 1.13
C TYR A 38 -10.36 15.64 1.42
N GLY A 39 -9.28 15.15 0.83
CA GLY A 39 -8.78 13.80 1.12
C GLY A 39 -7.40 13.53 0.53
N TYR A 40 -6.89 12.33 0.78
CA TYR A 40 -5.59 11.88 0.31
C TYR A 40 -5.70 11.14 -1.02
N THR A 41 -4.69 11.34 -1.87
CA THR A 41 -4.48 10.53 -3.06
C THR A 41 -3.45 9.46 -2.74
N HIS A 42 -3.89 8.22 -2.62
CA HIS A 42 -3.01 7.06 -2.44
C HIS A 42 -2.45 6.66 -3.79
N ALA A 43 -1.13 6.67 -3.91
CA ALA A 43 -0.43 6.30 -5.12
C ALA A 43 0.83 5.50 -4.79
N ILE A 44 1.33 4.81 -5.81
CA ILE A 44 2.61 4.12 -5.80
C ILE A 44 3.48 4.60 -6.96
N HIS A 45 4.76 4.75 -6.69
CA HIS A 45 5.81 4.94 -7.67
C HIS A 45 6.60 3.64 -7.80
N VAL A 46 6.59 3.04 -8.98
CA VAL A 46 7.26 1.76 -9.26
C VAL A 46 8.38 1.99 -10.26
N THR A 47 9.62 1.68 -9.88
CA THR A 47 10.79 1.72 -10.76
C THR A 47 11.20 0.30 -11.13
N ASN A 48 11.36 0.04 -12.42
CA ASN A 48 11.88 -1.21 -12.94
C ASN A 48 13.32 -1.01 -13.43
N SER A 49 14.29 -1.45 -12.63
CA SER A 49 15.71 -1.48 -13.00
C SER A 49 16.14 -2.83 -13.56
N CYS A 50 15.20 -3.75 -13.82
CA CYS A 50 15.48 -5.02 -14.46
C CYS A 50 15.82 -4.83 -15.94
N ASP A 51 16.40 -5.87 -16.52
CA ASP A 51 16.73 -6.01 -17.93
C ASP A 51 15.52 -6.27 -18.84
N GLU A 52 14.42 -6.74 -18.26
CA GLU A 52 13.16 -7.01 -18.95
C GLU A 52 11.98 -6.24 -18.34
N ALA A 53 10.85 -6.23 -19.05
CA ALA A 53 9.63 -5.62 -18.54
C ALA A 53 9.11 -6.39 -17.32
N ILE A 54 8.38 -5.70 -16.45
CA ILE A 54 7.64 -6.35 -15.36
C ILE A 54 6.15 -6.12 -15.55
N ARG A 55 5.35 -7.09 -15.10
CA ARG A 55 3.90 -6.97 -14.96
C ARG A 55 3.56 -6.93 -13.49
N CYS A 56 2.79 -5.94 -13.09
CA CYS A 56 2.39 -5.73 -11.71
C CYS A 56 0.86 -5.77 -11.54
N THR A 57 0.42 -6.27 -10.38
CA THR A 57 -0.96 -6.20 -9.89
C THR A 57 -0.94 -5.52 -8.53
N ALA A 58 -1.69 -4.43 -8.37
CA ALA A 58 -1.68 -3.60 -7.16
C ALA A 58 -3.10 -3.34 -6.65
N SER A 59 -3.27 -3.32 -5.33
CA SER A 59 -4.50 -2.90 -4.64
C SER A 59 -4.14 -2.28 -3.30
N ALA A 60 -5.10 -1.60 -2.67
CA ALA A 60 -4.97 -1.10 -1.31
C ALA A 60 -6.18 -1.51 -0.45
N ASP A 61 -6.03 -1.51 0.87
CA ASP A 61 -7.16 -1.63 1.81
C ASP A 61 -8.34 -0.70 1.49
N SER A 62 -8.03 0.54 1.12
CA SER A 62 -8.97 1.60 0.74
C SER A 62 -9.45 1.53 -0.73
N ALA A 63 -8.89 0.61 -1.52
CA ALA A 63 -9.20 0.35 -2.93
C ALA A 63 -8.90 -1.13 -3.28
N PRO A 64 -9.79 -2.07 -2.89
CA PRO A 64 -9.52 -3.50 -2.96
C PRO A 64 -9.57 -4.07 -4.38
N ASP A 65 -10.21 -3.37 -5.34
CA ASP A 65 -10.24 -3.79 -6.73
C ASP A 65 -8.85 -3.61 -7.37
N PRO A 66 -8.17 -4.70 -7.76
CA PRO A 66 -6.78 -4.61 -8.17
C PRO A 66 -6.63 -4.04 -9.58
N ILE A 67 -5.67 -3.14 -9.75
CA ILE A 67 -5.22 -2.63 -11.05
C ILE A 67 -4.05 -3.45 -11.56
N ARG A 68 -3.95 -3.60 -12.89
CA ARG A 68 -2.84 -4.28 -13.56
C ARG A 68 -2.12 -3.31 -14.49
N PHE A 69 -0.80 -3.36 -14.52
CA PHE A 69 0.02 -2.51 -15.38
C PHE A 69 1.36 -3.16 -15.67
N GLU A 70 2.04 -2.65 -16.70
CA GLU A 70 3.40 -3.05 -17.06
C GLU A 70 4.36 -1.87 -16.87
N VAL A 71 5.60 -2.18 -16.53
CA VAL A 71 6.71 -1.22 -16.48
C VAL A 71 7.84 -1.76 -17.34
N ARG A 72 8.18 -1.06 -18.42
CA ARG A 72 9.27 -1.48 -19.31
C ARG A 72 10.61 -1.47 -18.56
N ALA A 73 11.58 -2.21 -19.08
CA ALA A 73 12.94 -2.21 -18.56
C ALA A 73 13.51 -0.77 -18.48
N GLY A 74 14.14 -0.45 -17.35
CA GLY A 74 14.72 0.86 -17.09
C GLY A 74 13.72 2.02 -16.98
N GLN A 75 12.43 1.75 -16.78
CA GLN A 75 11.39 2.79 -16.67
C GLN A 75 10.79 2.87 -15.26
N ALA A 76 10.15 4.00 -14.96
CA ALA A 76 9.34 4.18 -13.76
C ALA A 76 7.92 4.63 -14.12
N VAL A 77 6.94 4.27 -13.30
CA VAL A 77 5.55 4.70 -13.46
C VAL A 77 4.92 5.05 -12.12
N ASP A 78 4.03 6.04 -12.15
CA ASP A 78 3.12 6.33 -11.05
C ASP A 78 1.76 5.67 -11.30
N LYS A 79 1.18 5.09 -10.25
CA LYS A 79 -0.17 4.54 -10.27
C LYS A 79 -0.97 5.03 -9.08
N THR A 80 -2.09 5.67 -9.39
CA THR A 80 -3.08 6.06 -8.38
C THR A 80 -3.95 4.85 -8.04
N LEU A 81 -4.06 4.55 -6.75
CA LEU A 81 -4.92 3.50 -6.21
C LEU A 81 -6.26 4.07 -5.73
N LYS A 82 -6.22 5.23 -5.07
CA LYS A 82 -7.42 5.88 -4.53
C LYS A 82 -7.27 7.40 -4.55
N ILE A 83 -8.37 8.09 -4.87
CA ILE A 83 -8.51 9.54 -4.69
C ILE A 83 -9.55 9.78 -3.59
N GLY A 84 -9.28 10.74 -2.71
CA GLY A 84 -10.21 11.14 -1.64
C GLY A 84 -10.25 10.15 -0.48
N ALA A 85 -9.14 9.48 -0.19
CA ALA A 85 -9.04 8.62 1.00
C ALA A 85 -9.06 9.47 2.28
N PRO A 86 -9.67 8.98 3.37
CA PRO A 86 -9.75 9.74 4.63
C PRO A 86 -8.43 9.78 5.41
N GLY A 87 -7.54 8.80 5.21
CA GLY A 87 -6.26 8.67 5.93
C GLY A 87 -5.05 8.97 5.04
N SER A 88 -3.92 9.32 5.67
CA SER A 88 -2.61 9.53 5.02
C SER A 88 -1.76 8.25 4.91
N SER A 89 -2.29 7.13 5.38
CA SER A 89 -1.66 5.82 5.32
C SER A 89 -2.64 4.82 4.71
N PHE A 90 -2.08 3.80 4.08
CA PHE A 90 -2.82 2.68 3.50
C PHE A 90 -1.94 1.45 3.49
N GLU A 91 -2.56 0.29 3.33
CA GLU A 91 -1.87 -0.97 3.15
C GLU A 91 -1.86 -1.32 1.67
N LEU A 92 -0.69 -1.68 1.16
CA LEU A 92 -0.45 -2.01 -0.24
C LEU A 92 -0.34 -3.54 -0.37
N THR A 93 -1.14 -4.10 -1.25
CA THR A 93 -0.89 -5.44 -1.81
C THR A 93 -0.37 -5.26 -3.23
N LEU A 94 0.88 -5.66 -3.48
CA LEU A 94 1.54 -5.53 -4.78
C LEU A 94 2.28 -6.82 -5.13
N ARG A 95 2.01 -7.35 -6.32
CA ARG A 95 2.78 -8.46 -6.90
C ARG A 95 3.30 -8.05 -8.27
N CYS A 96 4.62 -8.08 -8.44
CA CYS A 96 5.27 -7.90 -9.72
C CYS A 96 6.04 -9.15 -10.12
N GLU A 97 6.01 -9.46 -11.40
CA GLU A 97 6.76 -10.56 -12.00
C GLU A 97 7.41 -10.07 -13.30
N LYS A 98 8.59 -10.60 -13.62
CA LYS A 98 9.25 -10.29 -14.88
C LYS A 98 8.50 -10.94 -16.06
N ARG A 99 8.69 -10.43 -17.27
CA ARG A 99 7.90 -10.77 -18.47
C ARG A 99 8.74 -11.21 -19.65
#